data_AF-X1ES57-F1
#
_entry.id   AF-X1ES57-F1
#
_cell.length_a   1.000
_cell.length_b   1.000
_cell.length_c   1.000
_cell.angle_alpha   90.00
_cell.angle_beta   90.00
_cell.angle_gamma   90.00
#
_symmetry.space_group_name_H-M   'P 1'
#
loop_
_entity.id
_entity.type
_entity.pdbx_description
1 polymer ?
#
loop_
_entity_poly.entity_id
_entity_poly.type
_entity_poly.pdbx_seq_one_letter_code
_entity_poly.pdbx_strand_id
1 'polypeptide(L)' 'MIYPVFEGYPIDLKELDKMSRVAMSSRKDLIVATVDRLSKPIYYSVTKFEIMNKIETLDD' A
#
# COMPACT_ATOMS: atom_id res chain seq x y z
N MET A 1 0.55 -1.90 -10.60
CA MET A 1 1.23 -3.14 -10.19
C MET A 1 0.30 -3.86 -9.25
N ILE A 2 0.04 -5.15 -9.47
CA ILE A 2 -0.86 -5.93 -8.62
C ILE A 2 -0.02 -6.81 -7.71
N TYR A 3 -0.28 -6.76 -6.41
CA TYR A 3 0.36 -7.58 -5.39
C TYR A 3 -0.70 -8.47 -4.72
N PRO A 4 -0.73 -9.79 -5.02
CA PRO A 4 -1.71 -10.70 -4.46
C PRO A 4 -1.36 -11.07 -3.01
N VAL A 5 -2.35 -11.09 -2.14
CA VAL A 5 -2.25 -11.49 -0.73
C VAL A 5 -3.31 -12.55 -0.48
N PHE A 6 -2.91 -13.71 0.03
CA PHE A 6 -3.81 -14.83 0.26
C PHE A 6 -4.21 -14.92 1.73
N GLU A 7 -5.49 -15.13 1.98
CA GLU A 7 -5.97 -15.37 3.35
C GLU A 7 -5.28 -16.59 3.98
N GLY A 8 -4.84 -16.44 5.22
CA GLY A 8 -4.04 -17.46 5.93
C GLY A 8 -2.53 -17.36 5.70
N TYR A 9 -2.08 -16.50 4.80
CA TYR A 9 -0.67 -16.18 4.58
C TYR A 9 -0.41 -14.72 4.96
N PRO A 10 -0.08 -14.45 6.24
CA PRO A 10 0.16 -13.09 6.69
C PRO A 10 1.35 -12.47 5.95
N ILE A 11 1.25 -11.18 5.64
CA ILE A 11 2.35 -10.39 5.07
C ILE A 11 2.94 -9.48 6.14
N ASP A 12 4.27 -9.29 6.07
CA ASP A 12 4.94 -8.35 6.96
C ASP A 12 4.77 -6.91 6.47
N LEU A 13 4.60 -5.97 7.40
CA LEU A 13 4.54 -4.54 7.06
C LEU A 13 5.81 -4.04 6.36
N LYS A 14 6.97 -4.63 6.67
CA LYS A 14 8.23 -4.34 5.98
C LYS A 14 8.21 -4.79 4.52
N GLU A 15 7.56 -5.92 4.24
CA GLU A 15 7.38 -6.41 2.87
C GLU A 15 6.43 -5.50 2.09
N LEU A 16 5.30 -5.11 2.72
CA LEU A 16 4.37 -4.15 2.13
C LEU A 16 5.05 -2.79 1.85
N ASP A 17 5.89 -2.29 2.77
CA ASP A 17 6.68 -1.08 2.55
C ASP A 17 7.61 -1.21 1.35
N LYS A 18 8.33 -2.34 1.24
CA LYS A 18 9.20 -2.63 0.10
C LYS A 18 8.41 -2.64 -1.21
N MET A 19 7.26 -3.30 -1.25
CA MET A 19 6.41 -3.36 -2.44
C MET A 19 5.85 -1.99 -2.82
N SER A 20 5.49 -1.15 -1.85
CA SER A 20 5.07 0.24 -2.11
C SER A 20 6.18 1.04 -2.78
N ARG A 21 7.43 0.91 -2.33
CA ARG A 21 8.60 1.57 -2.94
C ARG A 21 8.86 1.09 -4.36
N VAL A 22 8.71 -0.22 -4.62
CA VAL A 22 8.85 -0.80 -5.97
C VAL A 22 7.77 -0.25 -6.91
N ALA A 23 6.52 -0.14 -6.44
CA ALA A 23 5.44 0.44 -7.22
C ALA A 23 5.75 1.90 -7.60
N MET A 24 6.14 2.70 -6.60
CA MET A 24 6.52 4.11 -6.78
C MET A 24 7.69 4.28 -7.74
N SER A 25 8.77 3.50 -7.60
CA SER A 25 9.94 3.60 -8.48
C SER A 25 9.61 3.21 -9.92
N SER A 26 8.66 2.29 -10.10
CA SER A 26 8.14 1.90 -11.41
C SER A 26 7.09 2.88 -11.99
N ARG A 27 6.73 3.94 -11.26
CA ARG A 27 5.64 4.88 -11.60
C ARG A 27 4.32 4.15 -11.88
N LYS A 28 4.01 3.15 -11.06
CA LYS A 28 2.75 2.39 -11.13
C LYS A 28 2.04 2.48 -9.79
N ASP A 29 0.73 2.55 -9.84
CA ASP A 29 -0.08 2.42 -8.63
C ASP A 29 0.08 1.02 -8.04
N LEU A 30 0.13 0.93 -6.70
CA LEU A 30 0.09 -0.35 -6.00
C LEU A 30 -1.36 -0.73 -5.74
N ILE A 31 -1.78 -1.84 -6.34
CA ILE A 31 -3.07 -2.46 -6.06
C ILE A 31 -2.81 -3.77 -5.30
N VAL A 32 -3.34 -3.87 -4.08
CA VAL A 32 -3.30 -5.11 -3.30
C VAL A 32 -4.56 -5.90 -3.60
N ALA A 33 -4.40 -7.14 -4.05
CA ALA A 33 -5.51 -8.05 -4.29
C ALA A 33 -5.57 -9.09 -3.18
N THR A 34 -6.49 -8.94 -2.23
CA THR A 34 -6.70 -9.92 -1.15
C THR A 34 -7.61 -11.03 -1.65
N VAL A 35 -7.14 -12.27 -1.62
CA VAL A 35 -7.89 -13.46 -2.06
C VAL A 35 -8.32 -14.24 -0.83
N ASP A 36 -9.65 -14.28 -0.61
CA ASP A 36 -10.30 -15.11 0.41
C ASP A 36 -10.16 -16.61 0.07
N ARG A 37 -10.26 -17.49 1.06
CA ARG A 37 -10.40 -18.95 0.92
C ARG A 37 -11.46 -19.39 -0.10
N LEU A 38 -12.48 -18.59 -0.35
CA LEU A 38 -13.50 -18.82 -1.39
C LEU A 38 -13.09 -18.37 -2.80
N SER A 39 -11.81 -18.04 -3.02
CA SER A 39 -11.24 -17.57 -4.30
C SER A 39 -11.89 -16.29 -4.83
N LYS A 40 -12.43 -15.45 -3.95
CA LYS A 40 -12.98 -14.14 -4.29
C LYS A 40 -11.92 -13.06 -4.04
N PRO A 41 -11.37 -12.42 -5.09
CA PRO A 41 -10.41 -11.33 -4.91
C PRO A 41 -11.12 -10.02 -4.58
N ILE A 42 -10.57 -9.27 -3.63
CA ILE A 42 -10.93 -7.89 -3.32
C ILE A 42 -9.72 -7.01 -3.60
N TYR A 43 -9.92 -5.87 -4.26
CA TYR A 43 -8.83 -4.99 -4.69
C TYR A 43 -8.82 -3.70 -3.86
N TYR A 44 -7.65 -3.35 -3.35
CA TYR A 44 -7.40 -2.14 -2.58
C TYR A 44 -6.31 -1.32 -3.24
N SER A 45 -6.55 -0.01 -3.39
CA SER A 45 -5.49 0.93 -3.76
C SER A 45 -4.67 1.27 -2.52
N VAL A 46 -3.35 1.17 -2.63
CA VAL A 46 -2.43 1.46 -1.53
C VAL A 46 -1.50 2.59 -1.92
N THR A 47 -1.57 3.68 -1.16
CA THR A 47 -0.75 4.87 -1.37
C THR A 47 0.13 5.09 -0.16
N LYS A 48 1.44 5.18 -0.39
CA LYS A 48 2.39 5.62 0.62
C LYS A 48 2.52 7.13 0.57
N PHE A 49 2.40 7.78 1.72
CA PHE A 49 2.61 9.22 1.88
C PHE A 49 3.40 9.50 3.16
N GLU A 50 4.13 10.60 3.17
CA GLU A 50 4.77 11.13 4.37
C GLU A 50 3.88 12.25 4.90
N ILE A 51 3.57 12.20 6.20
CA ILE A 51 2.82 13.26 6.85
C ILE A 51 3.81 14.39 7.12
N MET A 52 3.71 15.47 6.35
CA MET A 52 4.42 16.70 6.66
C MET A 52 3.63 17.44 7.75
N ASN A 53 4.24 17.63 8.92
CA ASN A 53 3.68 18.51 9.94
C ASN A 53 3.73 19.95 9.41
N LYS A 54 2.58 20.42 8.92
CA LYS A 54 2.41 21.83 8.55
C LYS A 54 2.36 22.62 9.85
N ILE A 55 3.50 23.19 10.25
CA ILE A 55 3.50 24.24 11.27
C ILE A 55 2.86 25.45 10.56
N GLU A 56 1.57 25.66 10.79
CA GLU A 56 0.93 26.91 10.43
C GLU A 56 1.49 27.97 11.38
N THR A 57 2.57 28.63 10.96
CA THR A 57 2.95 29.90 11.55
C THR A 57 1.80 30.85 11.23
N LEU A 58 1.00 31.17 12.25
CA LEU A 58 0.16 32.35 12.24
C LEU A 58 1.13 33.53 12.17
N ASP A 59 1.30 34.08 10.97
CA ASP A 59 1.98 35.35 10.77
C ASP A 59 1.09 36.45 11.38
N ASP A 60 1.58 37.09 12.45
CA ASP A 60 1.01 38.29 13.11
C ASP A 60 1.06 39.53 12.19
#